data_AF-A0AAU6EA83-F1
#
_entry.id   AF-A0AAU6EA83-F1
#
_cell.length_a   1.000
_cell.length_b   1.000
_cell.length_c   1.000
_cell.angle_alpha   90.00
_cell.angle_beta   90.00
_cell.angle_gamma   90.00
#
_symmetry.space_group_name_H-M   'P 1'
#
loop_
_entity.id
_entity.type
_entity.pdbx_description
1 polymer ?
#
loop_
_entity_poly.entity_id
_entity_poly.type
_entity_poly.pdbx_seq_one_letter_code
_entity_poly.pdbx_strand_id
1 'polypeptide(L)'
;MRAVAGQDGRLHELHLNPRVMRMASENLAQEILLAVNAALDDLRAGVPGLEAAELTDPQELAKTLGGVHADVMRRMDEFADGVELVVRRLEER
;
A
#
# COMPACT_ATOMS: atom_id res chain seq x y z
N MET A 1 -19.59 -9.96 16.94
CA MET A 1 -18.69 -8.97 17.59
C MET A 1 -18.09 -8.10 16.50
N ARG A 2 -17.66 -6.88 16.82
CA ARG A 2 -17.07 -5.96 15.83
C ARG A 2 -15.91 -5.20 16.45
N ALA A 3 -14.83 -5.01 15.70
CA ALA A 3 -13.74 -4.12 16.06
C ALA A 3 -13.64 -3.00 15.02
N VAL A 4 -13.10 -1.84 15.39
CA VAL A 4 -12.88 -0.71 14.47
C VAL A 4 -11.43 -0.24 14.63
N ALA A 5 -10.69 -0.27 13.53
CA ALA A 5 -9.33 0.27 13.46
C ALA A 5 -9.36 1.66 12.81
N GLY A 6 -8.49 2.55 13.29
CA GLY A 6 -8.32 3.90 12.78
C GLY A 6 -7.19 3.97 11.78
N GLN A 7 -7.11 5.09 11.06
CA GLN A 7 -6.07 5.35 10.07
C GLN A 7 -4.65 5.45 10.68
N ASP A 8 -4.55 5.56 12.00
CA ASP A 8 -3.31 5.48 12.78
C ASP A 8 -2.82 4.04 13.02
N GLY A 9 -3.52 3.03 12.49
CA GLY A 9 -3.19 1.62 12.67
C GLY A 9 -3.51 1.08 14.06
N ARG A 10 -4.31 1.81 14.85
CA ARG A 10 -4.72 1.41 16.21
C ARG A 10 -6.18 1.03 16.25
N LEU A 11 -6.53 0.16 17.21
CA LEU A 11 -7.92 -0.17 17.49
C LEU A 11 -8.55 0.93 18.35
N HIS A 12 -9.65 1.52 17.87
CA HIS A 12 -10.39 2.55 18.59
C HIS A 12 -11.59 1.99 19.34
N GLU A 13 -12.23 0.96 18.79
CA GLU A 13 -13.44 0.39 19.38
C GLU A 13 -13.48 -1.14 19.29
N LEU A 14 -14.03 -1.77 20.34
CA LEU A 14 -14.36 -3.19 20.37
C LEU A 14 -15.77 -3.39 20.96
N HIS A 15 -16.70 -3.81 20.11
CA HIS A 15 -18.09 -4.05 20.45
C HIS A 15 -18.35 -5.53 20.71
N LEU A 16 -18.44 -5.88 21.99
CA LEU A 16 -18.75 -7.24 22.44
C LEU A 16 -20.26 -7.39 22.67
N ASN A 17 -20.86 -8.41 22.08
CA ASN A 17 -22.23 -8.78 22.42
C ASN A 17 -22.25 -9.42 23.83
N PRO A 18 -23.15 -9.04 24.74
CA PRO A 18 -23.21 -9.64 26.08
C PRO A 18 -23.32 -11.18 26.09
N ARG A 19 -23.80 -11.80 25.01
CA ARG A 19 -23.84 -13.25 24.85
C ARG A 19 -22.46 -13.88 24.72
N VAL A 20 -21.48 -13.20 24.10
CA VAL A 20 -20.13 -13.74 23.93
C VAL A 20 -19.33 -13.75 25.25
N MET A 21 -19.71 -12.91 26.22
CA MET A 21 -19.14 -12.94 27.58
C MET A 21 -19.50 -14.20 28.37
N ARG A 22 -20.48 -14.99 27.89
CA ARG A 22 -20.86 -16.26 28.51
C ARG A 22 -20.20 -17.47 27.84
N MET A 23 -19.37 -17.24 26.81
CA MET A 23 -18.64 -18.29 26.12
C MET A 23 -17.40 -18.69 26.91
N ALA A 24 -16.88 -19.89 26.63
CA ALA A 24 -15.55 -20.28 27.10
C ALA A 24 -14.51 -19.27 26.60
N SER A 25 -13.51 -18.98 27.44
CA SER A 25 -12.49 -17.96 27.17
C SER A 25 -11.73 -18.20 25.86
N GLU A 26 -11.49 -19.45 25.48
CA GLU A 26 -10.86 -19.81 24.20
C GLU A 26 -11.70 -19.41 22.99
N ASN A 27 -13.01 -19.68 23.04
CA ASN A 27 -13.91 -19.31 21.95
C ASN A 27 -14.06 -17.79 21.87
N LEU A 28 -14.10 -17.10 23.01
CA LEU A 28 -14.09 -15.63 23.04
C LEU A 28 -12.81 -15.07 22.43
N ALA A 29 -11.65 -15.65 22.74
CA ALA A 29 -10.37 -15.22 22.17
C ALA A 29 -10.33 -15.40 20.64
N GLN A 30 -10.84 -16.52 20.11
CA GLN A 30 -10.96 -16.74 18.66
C GLN A 30 -11.85 -15.70 17.99
N GLU A 31 -13.01 -15.44 18.56
CA GLU A 31 -13.93 -14.44 18.05
C GLU A 31 -13.26 -13.05 18.03
N ILE A 32 -12.50 -12.70 19.07
CA ILE A 32 -11.81 -11.40 19.16
C ILE A 32 -10.77 -11.30 18.04
N LEU A 33 -10.00 -12.37 17.82
CA LEU A 33 -9.02 -12.46 16.74
C LEU A 33 -9.66 -12.23 15.37
N LEU A 34 -10.80 -12.87 15.11
CA LEU A 34 -11.55 -12.69 13.86
C LEU A 34 -12.01 -11.24 13.68
N ALA A 35 -12.59 -10.63 14.72
CA ALA A 35 -13.09 -9.27 14.65
C ALA A 35 -11.98 -8.23 14.47
N VAL A 36 -10.82 -8.42 15.12
CA VAL A 36 -9.67 -7.51 15.01
C VAL A 36 -9.04 -7.60 13.63
N ASN A 37 -8.82 -8.82 13.11
CA ASN A 37 -8.25 -8.99 11.78
C ASN A 37 -9.15 -8.38 10.70
N ALA A 38 -10.47 -8.60 10.78
CA ALA A 38 -11.42 -7.97 9.86
C ALA A 38 -11.34 -6.43 9.89
N ALA A 39 -11.15 -5.83 11.06
CA ALA A 39 -11.00 -4.37 11.17
C ALA A 39 -9.68 -3.86 10.58
N LEU A 40 -8.61 -4.65 10.65
CA LEU A 40 -7.33 -4.33 10.01
C LEU A 40 -7.42 -4.51 8.49
N ASP A 41 -8.15 -5.51 8.02
CA ASP A 41 -8.39 -5.74 6.58
C ASP A 41 -9.23 -4.61 5.99
N ASP A 42 -10.29 -4.17 6.68
CA ASP A 42 -11.09 -3.00 6.31
C ASP A 42 -10.23 -1.72 6.23
N LEU A 43 -9.29 -1.55 7.17
CA LEU A 43 -8.35 -0.44 7.15
C LEU A 43 -7.42 -0.49 5.93
N ARG A 44 -6.93 -1.68 5.55
CA ARG A 44 -6.08 -1.87 4.36
C ARG A 44 -6.86 -1.60 3.07
N ALA A 45 -8.09 -2.13 2.96
CA ALA A 45 -8.97 -1.92 1.82
C ALA A 45 -9.36 -0.44 1.64
N GLY A 46 -9.40 0.33 2.73
CA GLY A 46 -9.65 1.77 2.71
C GLY A 46 -8.49 2.63 2.20
N VAL A 47 -7.31 2.06 1.95
CA VAL A 47 -6.13 2.78 1.43
C VAL A 47 -5.98 2.53 -0.08
N PRO A 48 -6.29 3.51 -0.95
CA PRO A 48 -6.14 3.37 -2.40
C PRO A 48 -4.69 3.05 -2.76
N GLY A 49 -4.47 1.92 -3.44
CA GLY A 49 -3.15 1.48 -3.90
C GLY A 49 -2.44 0.45 -3.00
N LEU A 50 -2.98 0.11 -1.82
CA LEU A 50 -2.41 -0.95 -0.98
C LEU A 50 -2.78 -2.36 -1.48
N GLU A 51 -3.95 -2.54 -2.09
CA GLU A 51 -4.39 -3.82 -2.67
C GLU A 51 -3.44 -4.34 -3.77
N ALA A 52 -2.76 -3.43 -4.48
CA ALA A 52 -1.74 -3.78 -5.47
C ALA A 52 -0.39 -4.16 -4.84
N ALA A 53 -0.09 -3.66 -3.63
CA ALA A 53 1.16 -3.92 -2.93
C ALA A 53 1.15 -5.29 -2.21
N GLU A 54 -0.01 -5.80 -1.83
CA GLU A 54 -0.13 -7.11 -1.17
C GLU A 54 -0.03 -8.29 -2.16
N LEU A 55 -0.26 -8.04 -3.45
CA LEU A 55 -0.08 -9.02 -4.55
C LEU A 55 1.30 -8.93 -5.23
N THR A 56 2.11 -7.92 -4.93
CA THR A 56 3.44 -7.77 -5.52
C THR A 56 4.49 -8.20 -4.51
N ASP A 57 5.18 -9.31 -4.79
CA ASP A 57 6.35 -9.74 -4.03
C ASP A 57 7.28 -8.52 -3.83
N PRO A 58 7.76 -8.22 -2.61
CA PRO A 58 8.73 -7.14 -2.38
C PRO A 58 9.92 -7.17 -3.34
N GLN A 59 10.32 -8.35 -3.82
CA GLN A 59 11.33 -8.48 -4.87
C GLN A 59 10.84 -8.05 -6.27
N GLU A 60 9.58 -8.30 -6.62
CA GLU A 60 9.00 -7.81 -7.87
C GLU A 60 8.80 -6.30 -7.86
N LEU A 61 8.43 -5.72 -6.71
CA LEU A 61 8.35 -4.26 -6.56
C LEU A 61 9.74 -3.64 -6.69
N ALA A 62 10.77 -4.25 -6.09
CA ALA A 62 12.16 -3.79 -6.24
C ALA A 62 12.65 -3.88 -7.69
N LYS A 63 12.32 -4.96 -8.42
CA LYS A 63 12.63 -5.10 -9.86
C LYS A 63 11.91 -4.05 -10.70
N THR A 64 10.63 -3.81 -10.42
CA THR A 64 9.81 -2.82 -11.15
C THR A 64 10.34 -1.40 -10.91
N LEU A 65 10.66 -1.04 -9.67
CA LEU A 65 11.28 0.25 -9.35
C LEU A 65 12.66 0.42 -10.01
N GLY A 66 13.48 -0.63 -10.03
CA GLY A 66 14.77 -0.64 -10.72
C GLY A 66 14.63 -0.41 -12.23
N GLY A 67 13.65 -1.05 -12.86
CA GLY A 67 13.33 -0.88 -14.29
C GLY A 67 12.85 0.54 -14.62
N VAL A 68 11.95 1.10 -13.81
CA VAL A 68 11.45 2.47 -13.98
C VAL A 68 12.58 3.50 -13.84
N HIS A 69 13.53 3.30 -12.93
CA HIS A 69 14.66 4.22 -12.77
C HIS A 69 15.60 4.23 -13.99
N ALA A 70 15.89 3.05 -14.55
CA ALA A 70 16.67 2.92 -15.78
C ALA A 70 15.97 3.57 -16.98
N ASP A 71 14.65 3.43 -17.07
CA ASP A 71 13.84 4.06 -18.11
C ASP A 71 13.84 5.60 -18.02
N VAL A 72 13.79 6.15 -16.81
CA VAL A 72 13.85 7.59 -16.58
C VAL A 72 15.22 8.16 -16.99
N MET A 73 16.31 7.49 -16.65
CA MET A 73 17.66 7.94 -17.03
C MET A 73 17.85 7.93 -18.54
N ARG A 74 17.44 6.86 -19.22
CA ARG A 74 17.48 6.79 -20.68
C ARG A 74 16.65 7.90 -21.35
N ARG A 75 15.45 8.20 -20.82
CA ARG A 75 14.61 9.29 -21.34
C ARG A 75 15.20 10.67 -21.07
N MET A 76 15.93 10.86 -19.98
CA MET A 76 16.63 12.12 -19.67
C MET A 76 17.83 12.33 -20.61
N ASP A 77 18.57 11.27 -20.95
CA ASP A 77 19.66 11.34 -21.94
C ASP A 77 19.12 11.68 -23.33
N GLU A 78 18.06 11.01 -23.79
CA GLU A 78 17.39 11.32 -25.06
C GLU A 78 16.86 12.76 -25.11
N PHE A 79 16.36 13.26 -23.97
CA PHE A 79 15.91 14.64 -23.85
C PHE A 79 17.08 15.64 -23.91
N ALA A 80 18.19 15.35 -23.23
CA ALA A 80 19.39 16.19 -23.24
C ALA A 80 19.98 16.30 -24.65
N ASP A 81 20.08 15.19 -25.37
CA ASP A 81 20.53 15.14 -26.77
C ASP A 81 19.62 15.98 -27.68
N GLY A 82 18.30 15.91 -27.46
CA GLY A 82 17.32 16.72 -28.19
C GLY A 82 17.48 18.22 -27.94
N VAL A 83 17.76 18.63 -26.69
CA VAL A 83 18.01 20.03 -26.33
C VAL A 83 19.31 20.52 -26.96
N GLU A 84 20.39 19.74 -26.94
CA GLU A 84 21.66 20.11 -27.55
C GLU A 84 21.53 20.32 -29.07
N LEU A 85 20.75 19.46 -29.75
CA LEU A 85 20.45 19.59 -31.17
C LEU A 85 19.71 20.89 -31.51
N VAL A 86 18.74 21.28 -30.66
CA VAL A 86 17.97 22.52 -30.84
C VAL A 86 18.84 23.75 -30.61
N VAL A 87 19.71 23.73 -29.60
CA VAL A 87 20.66 24.82 -29.31
C VAL A 87 21.64 25.01 -30.47
N ARG A 88 22.25 23.94 -30.98
CA ARG A 88 23.15 24.03 -32.15
C ARG A 88 22.45 24.61 -33.38
N ARG A 89 21.19 24.24 -33.62
CA ARG A 89 20.40 24.79 -34.74
C ARG A 89 20.04 26.27 -34.56
N LEU A 90 20.01 26.79 -33.33
CA LEU A 90 19.82 28.21 -33.05
C LEU A 90 21.12 29.02 -33.25
N GLU A 91 22.28 28.43 -32.98
CA GLU A 91 23.60 29.07 -33.18
C GLU A 91 24.06 29.11 -34.65
N GLU A 92 23.55 28.22 -35.50
CA GLU A 92 23.85 28.16 -36.94
C GLU A 92 22.99 29.11 -37.81
N ARG A 93 22.15 29.99 -37.21
CA ARG A 93 21.36 31.01 -37.93
C ARG A 93 21.82 32.43 -37.63
#